data_AF-A0AA91C4V2-F1
#
_entry.id   AF-A0AA91C4V2-F1
#
_cell.length_a   1.000
_cell.length_b   1.000
_cell.length_c   1.000
_cell.angle_alpha   90.00
_cell.angle_beta   90.00
_cell.angle_gamma   90.00
#
_symmetry.space_group_name_H-M   'P 1'
#
loop_
_entity.id
_entity.type
_entity.pdbx_description
1 polymer ?
#
loop_
_entity_poly.entity_id
_entity_poly.type
_entity_poly.pdbx_seq_one_letter_code
_entity_poly.pdbx_strand_id
1 'polypeptide(L)'
;MVSKLSILKTYYRLPLEDQFSFTYEDEHYYLTNKPFPLYYQKYISLLQINPFKIINNIYQQKNSQGYILYQVQSIPLDIQKIISLSLISQETKTIKEIKKEWIQYYESILIYTPLNSLEYQIIYYSLFTLCQLSIELLNHYFLSTTAINLSYQHKNIHSYEDVYLIENINLNLYIHDIFYLYLNNTITINQLEQIINEYNLTSKDLQILLCYALFPQMCLVHFQEDSLTKKRRRLIKYNKKLYYLILLLQKYIQIPPLKWIKKGQNKFCPHGNNL
;
A
#
# COMPACT_ATOMS: atom_id res chain seq x y z
N MET A 1 30.10 -25.97 -18.38
CA MET A 1 30.50 -24.83 -17.53
C MET A 1 29.54 -24.81 -16.34
N VAL A 2 30.04 -24.91 -15.11
CA VAL A 2 29.19 -24.93 -13.89
C VAL A 2 28.69 -23.51 -13.63
N SER A 3 27.38 -23.31 -13.45
CA SER A 3 26.81 -21.97 -13.28
C SER A 3 27.18 -21.39 -11.91
N LYS A 4 27.36 -20.06 -11.82
CA LYS A 4 27.69 -19.39 -10.56
C LYS A 4 26.66 -19.66 -9.46
N LEU A 5 25.38 -19.78 -9.83
CA LEU A 5 24.28 -20.16 -8.93
C LEU A 5 24.48 -21.55 -8.33
N SER A 6 24.87 -22.55 -9.14
CA SER A 6 25.09 -23.92 -8.65
C SER A 6 26.25 -24.02 -7.64
N ILE A 7 27.28 -23.19 -7.80
CA ILE A 7 28.37 -23.05 -6.82
C ILE A 7 27.84 -22.46 -5.51
N LEU A 8 27.04 -21.39 -5.58
CA LEU A 8 26.45 -20.75 -4.39
C LEU A 8 25.48 -21.68 -3.66
N LYS A 9 24.69 -22.49 -4.39
CA LYS A 9 23.82 -23.54 -3.79
C LYS A 9 24.64 -24.51 -2.96
N THR A 10 25.81 -24.90 -3.44
CA THR A 10 26.72 -25.80 -2.73
C THR A 10 27.29 -25.14 -1.48
N TYR A 11 27.66 -23.87 -1.55
CA TYR A 11 28.23 -23.13 -0.41
C TYR A 11 27.23 -22.87 0.72
N TYR A 12 25.96 -22.59 0.40
CA TYR A 12 24.95 -22.27 1.41
C TYR A 12 24.02 -23.44 1.75
N ARG A 13 24.04 -24.54 0.97
CA ARG A 13 23.11 -25.68 1.09
C ARG A 13 21.63 -25.29 1.05
N LEU A 14 21.32 -24.24 0.29
CA LEU A 14 19.96 -23.72 0.09
C LEU A 14 19.58 -23.79 -1.40
N PRO A 15 18.29 -23.98 -1.73
CA PRO A 15 17.81 -23.96 -3.10
C PRO A 15 17.73 -22.51 -3.60
N LEU A 16 18.89 -21.91 -3.88
CA LEU A 16 18.96 -20.54 -4.37
C LEU A 16 18.25 -20.42 -5.74
N GLU A 17 17.41 -19.42 -5.91
CA GLU A 17 16.78 -19.13 -7.20
C GLU A 17 17.57 -18.05 -7.96
N ASP A 18 17.28 -17.84 -9.24
CA ASP A 18 17.87 -16.73 -10.03
C ASP A 18 17.42 -15.34 -9.52
N GLN A 19 16.46 -15.32 -8.58
CA GLN A 19 15.97 -14.13 -7.91
C GLN A 19 16.88 -13.76 -6.73
N PHE A 20 17.15 -12.46 -6.58
CA PHE A 20 17.99 -11.91 -5.50
C PHE A 20 17.33 -12.00 -4.12
N SER A 21 16.04 -12.33 -4.07
CA SER A 21 15.20 -12.60 -2.89
C SER A 21 14.48 -13.93 -3.10
N PHE A 22 14.31 -14.74 -2.05
CA PHE A 22 13.55 -15.99 -2.12
C PHE A 22 13.09 -16.44 -0.72
N THR A 23 12.12 -17.36 -0.68
CA THR A 23 11.64 -18.00 0.54
C THR A 23 12.10 -19.44 0.62
N TYR A 24 12.53 -19.87 1.81
CA TYR A 24 12.87 -21.26 2.08
C TYR A 24 12.57 -21.59 3.54
N GLU A 25 11.81 -22.67 3.78
CA GLU A 25 11.38 -23.07 5.13
C GLU A 25 10.73 -21.91 5.91
N ASP A 26 9.80 -21.20 5.25
CA ASP A 26 9.08 -20.03 5.78
C ASP A 26 9.96 -18.83 6.20
N GLU A 27 11.23 -18.81 5.77
CA GLU A 27 12.16 -17.71 6.03
C GLU A 27 12.53 -16.98 4.73
N HIS A 28 12.65 -15.66 4.81
CA HIS A 28 13.02 -14.81 3.67
C HIS A 28 14.53 -14.57 3.61
N TYR A 29 15.11 -14.77 2.43
CA TYR A 29 16.54 -14.61 2.19
C TYR A 29 16.83 -13.59 1.08
N TYR A 30 17.97 -12.92 1.20
CA TYR A 30 18.52 -12.03 0.18
C TYR A 30 19.97 -12.40 -0.14
N LEU A 31 20.23 -12.72 -1.40
CA LEU A 31 21.57 -13.03 -1.89
C LEU A 31 22.06 -11.90 -2.77
N THR A 32 23.03 -11.12 -2.30
CA THR A 32 23.51 -9.94 -3.05
C THR A 32 25.03 -9.80 -3.01
N ASN A 33 25.60 -9.30 -4.11
CA ASN A 33 26.97 -8.85 -4.21
C ASN A 33 27.09 -7.31 -4.29
N LYS A 34 25.97 -6.61 -4.12
CA LYS A 34 25.87 -5.15 -4.11
C LYS A 34 25.32 -4.68 -2.76
N PRO A 35 25.68 -3.48 -2.31
CA PRO A 35 25.00 -2.88 -1.16
C PRO A 35 23.52 -2.70 -1.45
N PHE A 36 22.68 -2.73 -0.41
CA PHE A 36 21.27 -2.39 -0.57
C PHE A 36 21.10 -0.96 -1.09
N PRO A 37 20.01 -0.64 -1.79
CA PRO A 37 19.77 0.72 -2.27
C PRO A 37 19.77 1.76 -1.14
N LEU A 38 20.27 2.97 -1.42
CA LEU A 38 20.39 4.04 -0.42
C LEU A 38 19.06 4.38 0.29
N TYR A 39 17.95 4.38 -0.46
CA TYR A 39 16.62 4.63 0.12
C TYR A 39 16.25 3.58 1.17
N TYR A 40 16.61 2.32 0.93
CA TYR A 40 16.34 1.23 1.85
C TYR A 40 17.24 1.29 3.08
N GLN A 41 18.53 1.61 2.88
CA GLN A 41 19.46 1.83 4.00
C GLN A 41 18.97 2.96 4.91
N LYS A 42 18.45 4.06 4.34
CA LYS A 42 17.84 5.17 5.10
C LYS A 42 16.59 4.72 5.84
N TYR A 43 15.74 3.90 5.22
CA TYR A 43 14.55 3.35 5.88
C TYR A 43 14.93 2.47 7.10
N ILE A 44 15.88 1.54 6.92
CA ILE A 44 16.37 0.67 8.00
C ILE A 44 17.04 1.48 9.12
N SER A 45 17.79 2.54 8.80
CA SER A 45 18.41 3.38 9.83
C SER A 45 17.38 4.14 10.67
N LEU A 46 16.28 4.61 10.05
CA LEU A 46 15.17 5.24 10.76
C LEU A 46 14.40 4.26 11.65
N LEU A 47 14.30 3.00 11.22
CA LEU A 47 13.75 1.92 12.03
C LEU A 47 14.60 1.60 13.27
N GLN A 48 15.87 2.04 13.34
CA GLN A 48 16.79 1.79 14.47
C GLN A 48 16.89 0.30 14.87
N ILE A 49 16.71 -0.61 13.91
CA ILE A 49 16.86 -2.06 14.07
C ILE A 49 17.63 -2.61 12.89
N ASN A 50 18.31 -3.73 13.10
CA ASN A 50 18.92 -4.50 12.01
C ASN A 50 18.08 -5.75 11.77
N PRO A 51 17.21 -5.79 10.74
CA PRO A 51 16.36 -6.95 10.48
C PRO A 51 17.09 -8.10 9.79
N PHE A 52 18.41 -8.01 9.57
CA PHE A 52 19.14 -9.02 8.83
C PHE A 52 20.21 -9.73 9.64
N LYS A 53 20.19 -11.06 9.52
CA LYS A 53 21.26 -11.95 9.95
C LYS A 53 22.09 -12.38 8.74
N ILE A 54 23.40 -12.23 8.80
CA ILE A 54 24.29 -12.78 7.77
C ILE A 54 24.42 -14.30 8.00
N ILE A 55 24.22 -15.07 6.93
CA ILE A 55 24.38 -16.52 6.94
C ILE A 55 25.77 -16.86 6.43
N ASN A 56 26.52 -17.61 7.25
CA ASN A 56 27.82 -18.11 6.86
C ASN A 56 27.67 -19.30 5.91
N ASN A 57 28.59 -19.44 4.97
CA ASN A 57 28.69 -20.63 4.14
C ASN A 57 29.23 -21.85 4.92
N ILE A 58 29.32 -23.00 4.26
CA ILE A 58 29.86 -24.25 4.82
C ILE A 58 31.31 -24.13 5.36
N TYR A 59 32.05 -23.09 4.97
CA TYR A 59 33.40 -22.79 5.47
C TYR A 59 33.42 -21.70 6.54
N GLN A 60 32.26 -21.36 7.12
CA GLN A 60 32.09 -20.30 8.11
C GLN A 60 32.45 -18.88 7.62
N GLN A 61 32.44 -18.66 6.30
CA GLN A 61 32.72 -17.35 5.71
C GLN A 61 31.42 -16.62 5.36
N LYS A 62 31.41 -15.30 5.55
CA LYS A 62 30.27 -14.41 5.24
C LYS A 62 30.10 -14.13 3.74
N ASN A 63 31.17 -14.29 2.95
CA ASN A 63 31.18 -13.98 1.53
C ASN A 63 31.51 -15.25 0.74
N SER A 64 30.74 -15.49 -0.31
CA SER A 64 30.96 -16.57 -1.27
C SER A 64 30.93 -15.97 -2.68
N GLN A 65 32.06 -16.00 -3.40
CA GLN A 65 32.15 -15.53 -4.80
C GLN A 65 31.71 -14.06 -5.01
N GLY A 66 31.91 -13.22 -4.00
CA GLY A 66 31.50 -11.82 -3.96
C GLY A 66 30.09 -11.59 -3.40
N TYR A 67 29.34 -12.65 -3.06
CA TYR A 67 27.97 -12.56 -2.56
C TYR A 67 27.89 -12.80 -1.06
N ILE A 68 27.01 -12.06 -0.40
CA ILE A 68 26.61 -12.25 1.00
C ILE A 68 25.17 -12.72 1.00
N LEU A 69 24.88 -13.73 1.83
CA LEU A 69 23.53 -14.21 2.09
C LEU A 69 23.00 -13.60 3.39
N TYR A 70 21.88 -12.90 3.30
CA TYR A 70 21.15 -12.35 4.43
C TYR A 70 19.87 -13.15 4.64
N GLN A 71 19.51 -13.38 5.90
CA GLN A 71 18.21 -13.89 6.34
C GLN A 71 17.46 -12.76 7.06
N VAL A 72 16.20 -12.53 6.70
CA VAL A 72 15.31 -11.61 7.43
C VAL A 72 15.00 -12.23 8.80
N GLN A 73 15.16 -11.46 9.86
CA GLN A 73 14.88 -11.90 11.22
C GLN A 73 13.42 -11.63 11.58
N SER A 74 12.84 -12.53 12.37
CA SER A 74 11.55 -12.30 13.01
C SER A 74 11.66 -11.28 14.13
N ILE A 75 11.33 -10.02 13.81
CA ILE A 75 11.26 -8.90 14.74
C ILE A 75 9.78 -8.54 14.95
N PRO A 76 9.30 -8.34 16.20
CA PRO A 76 7.93 -7.92 16.47
C PRO A 76 7.52 -6.69 15.67
N LEU A 77 6.32 -6.73 15.11
CA LEU A 77 5.73 -5.61 14.38
C LEU A 77 5.41 -4.46 15.32
N ASP A 78 6.10 -3.33 15.17
CA ASP A 78 5.77 -2.10 15.88
C ASP A 78 4.95 -1.17 14.99
N ILE A 79 3.62 -1.29 15.10
CA ILE A 79 2.66 -0.49 14.32
C ILE A 79 2.86 1.01 14.58
N GLN A 80 3.15 1.41 15.82
CA GLN A 80 3.39 2.82 16.15
C GLN A 80 4.64 3.33 15.45
N LYS A 81 5.69 2.53 15.41
CA LYS A 81 6.91 2.88 14.68
C LYS A 81 6.67 3.00 13.19
N ILE A 82 5.92 2.08 12.58
CA ILE A 82 5.55 2.15 11.16
C ILE A 82 4.80 3.45 10.88
N ILE A 83 3.79 3.79 11.67
CA ILE A 83 3.04 5.04 11.54
C ILE A 83 3.98 6.25 11.67
N SER A 84 4.85 6.25 12.68
CA SER A 84 5.78 7.36 12.89
C SER A 84 6.70 7.57 11.68
N LEU A 85 7.19 6.49 11.06
CA LEU A 85 8.03 6.53 9.87
C LEU A 85 7.26 6.96 8.63
N SER A 86 6.03 6.48 8.49
CA SER A 86 5.13 6.83 7.40
C SER A 86 4.84 8.34 7.41
N LEU A 87 4.94 9.01 8.56
CA LEU A 87 4.73 10.45 8.68
C LEU A 87 6.00 11.30 8.43
N ILE A 88 7.19 10.68 8.29
CA ILE A 88 8.44 11.41 8.00
C ILE A 88 8.52 11.72 6.50
N SER A 89 8.41 13.00 6.15
CA SER A 89 8.58 13.47 4.78
C SER A 89 9.99 13.16 4.24
N GLN A 90 10.03 12.56 3.05
CA GLN A 90 11.27 12.26 2.31
C GLN A 90 11.40 13.13 1.07
N GLU A 91 10.30 13.26 0.32
CA GLU A 91 10.22 14.01 -0.93
C GLU A 91 8.88 14.76 -1.00
N THR A 92 8.69 15.56 -2.04
CA THR A 92 7.41 16.21 -2.32
C THR A 92 6.99 16.00 -3.77
N LYS A 93 5.70 15.77 -4.00
CA LYS A 93 5.08 15.84 -5.33
C LYS A 93 4.00 16.91 -5.36
N THR A 94 3.83 17.52 -6.52
CA THR A 94 2.73 18.46 -6.73
C THR A 94 1.41 17.74 -6.93
N ILE A 95 0.30 18.40 -6.59
CA ILE A 95 -1.05 17.90 -6.88
C ILE A 95 -1.25 17.61 -8.38
N LYS A 96 -0.62 18.40 -9.26
CA LYS A 96 -0.65 18.16 -10.70
C LYS A 96 -0.06 16.78 -11.06
N GLU A 97 1.08 16.42 -10.47
CA GLU A 97 1.74 15.12 -10.70
C GLU A 97 0.92 13.98 -10.13
N ILE A 98 0.41 14.11 -8.90
CA ILE A 98 -0.44 13.10 -8.26
C ILE A 98 -1.68 12.80 -9.11
N LYS A 99 -2.37 13.85 -9.58
CA LYS A 99 -3.53 13.68 -10.47
C LYS A 99 -3.17 12.95 -11.76
N LYS A 100 -2.02 13.28 -12.37
CA LYS A 100 -1.55 12.63 -13.59
C LYS A 100 -1.32 11.14 -13.35
N GLU A 101 -0.67 10.77 -12.25
CA GLU A 101 -0.42 9.37 -11.88
C GLU A 101 -1.73 8.59 -11.64
N TRP A 102 -2.69 9.19 -10.94
CA TRP A 102 -3.97 8.55 -10.66
C TRP A 102 -4.82 8.35 -11.92
N ILE A 103 -4.82 9.35 -12.82
CA ILE A 103 -5.50 9.26 -14.12
C ILE A 103 -4.84 8.16 -14.97
N GLN A 104 -3.51 8.16 -15.08
CA GLN A 104 -2.78 7.14 -15.84
C GLN A 104 -3.01 5.73 -15.29
N TYR A 105 -3.01 5.57 -13.96
CA TYR A 105 -3.30 4.29 -13.32
C TYR A 105 -4.71 3.81 -13.68
N TYR A 106 -5.71 4.69 -13.62
CA TYR A 106 -7.07 4.36 -13.99
C TYR A 106 -7.21 4.00 -15.48
N GLU A 107 -6.61 4.79 -16.37
CA GLU A 107 -6.60 4.55 -17.82
C GLU A 107 -5.98 3.20 -18.19
N SER A 108 -4.92 2.77 -17.48
CA SER A 108 -4.30 1.47 -17.71
C SER A 108 -5.25 0.28 -17.50
N ILE A 109 -6.26 0.47 -16.64
CA ILE A 109 -7.27 -0.56 -16.32
C ILE A 109 -8.38 -0.55 -17.37
N LEU A 110 -8.74 0.62 -17.92
CA LEU A 110 -9.81 0.80 -18.91
C LEU A 110 -9.62 0.03 -20.21
N ILE A 111 -8.38 -0.07 -20.67
CA ILE A 111 -8.05 -0.58 -22.01
C ILE A 111 -8.45 -2.06 -22.19
N TYR A 112 -8.74 -2.79 -21.11
CA TYR A 112 -8.87 -4.25 -21.11
C TYR A 112 -10.24 -4.80 -20.67
N THR A 113 -11.25 -3.96 -20.46
CA THR A 113 -12.49 -4.41 -19.79
C THR A 113 -13.66 -4.67 -20.76
N PRO A 114 -14.05 -5.93 -21.03
CA PRO A 114 -15.21 -6.23 -21.87
C PRO A 114 -16.52 -5.92 -21.13
N LEU A 115 -17.39 -5.12 -21.76
CA LEU A 115 -18.64 -4.56 -21.21
C LEU A 115 -19.83 -5.55 -21.15
N ASN A 116 -19.58 -6.85 -20.98
CA ASN A 116 -20.55 -7.88 -21.37
C ASN A 116 -21.60 -8.23 -20.28
N SER A 117 -21.55 -7.64 -19.07
CA SER A 117 -22.60 -7.86 -18.05
C SER A 117 -22.97 -6.61 -17.26
N LEU A 118 -24.25 -6.48 -16.88
CA LEU A 118 -24.78 -5.36 -16.10
C LEU A 118 -24.08 -5.22 -14.73
N GLU A 119 -23.85 -6.33 -14.04
CA GLU A 119 -23.16 -6.32 -12.74
C GLU A 119 -21.72 -5.80 -12.86
N TYR A 120 -21.05 -6.15 -13.96
CA TYR A 120 -19.73 -5.62 -14.26
C TYR A 120 -19.76 -4.11 -14.49
N GLN A 121 -20.74 -3.63 -15.26
CA GLN A 121 -20.95 -2.19 -15.48
C GLN A 121 -21.20 -1.46 -14.17
N ILE A 122 -22.00 -2.01 -13.25
CA ILE A 122 -22.27 -1.39 -11.94
C ILE A 122 -20.99 -1.26 -11.11
N ILE A 123 -20.18 -2.33 -11.02
CA ILE A 123 -18.89 -2.31 -10.30
C ILE A 123 -17.96 -1.27 -10.93
N TYR A 124 -17.87 -1.29 -12.25
CA TYR A 124 -17.03 -0.38 -13.01
C TYR A 124 -17.45 1.09 -12.82
N TYR A 125 -18.72 1.43 -13.02
CA TYR A 125 -19.22 2.79 -12.82
C TYR A 125 -19.06 3.26 -11.37
N SER A 126 -19.20 2.36 -10.41
CA SER A 126 -18.93 2.66 -9.00
C SER A 126 -17.47 3.08 -8.78
N LEU A 127 -16.52 2.33 -9.33
CA LEU A 127 -15.09 2.63 -9.25
C LEU A 127 -14.74 3.91 -10.02
N PHE A 128 -15.29 4.09 -11.22
CA PHE A 128 -15.12 5.31 -12.01
C PHE A 128 -15.57 6.55 -11.24
N THR A 129 -16.76 6.47 -10.64
CA THR A 129 -17.33 7.57 -9.85
C THR A 129 -16.38 7.92 -8.71
N LEU A 130 -15.92 6.91 -7.95
CA LEU A 130 -14.94 7.09 -6.87
C LEU A 130 -13.64 7.78 -7.33
N CYS A 131 -13.06 7.33 -8.45
CA CYS A 131 -11.90 7.98 -9.05
C CYS A 131 -12.17 9.45 -9.41
N GLN A 132 -13.28 9.73 -10.11
CA GLN A 132 -13.65 11.10 -10.50
C GLN A 132 -13.77 12.01 -9.27
N LEU A 133 -14.43 11.52 -8.22
CA LEU A 133 -14.65 12.26 -6.98
C LEU A 133 -13.35 12.54 -6.23
N SER A 134 -12.42 11.58 -6.22
CA SER A 134 -11.09 11.82 -5.63
C SER A 134 -10.36 12.97 -6.34
N ILE A 135 -10.49 13.09 -7.67
CA ILE A 135 -9.89 14.18 -8.45
C ILE A 135 -10.62 15.51 -8.21
N GLU A 136 -11.96 15.49 -8.16
CA GLU A 136 -12.76 16.68 -7.86
C GLU A 136 -12.44 17.24 -6.47
N LEU A 137 -12.31 16.38 -5.45
CA LEU A 137 -11.92 16.81 -4.11
C LEU A 137 -10.49 17.32 -4.04
N LEU A 138 -9.54 16.71 -4.77
CA LEU A 138 -8.18 17.25 -4.86
C LEU A 138 -8.20 18.67 -5.41
N ASN A 139 -9.03 18.95 -6.43
CA ASN A 139 -9.17 20.29 -7.00
C ASN A 139 -9.92 21.26 -6.06
N HIS A 140 -10.82 20.74 -5.23
CA HIS A 140 -11.56 21.55 -4.26
C HIS A 140 -10.67 22.03 -3.11
N TYR A 141 -9.83 21.13 -2.57
CA TYR A 141 -8.99 21.45 -1.42
C TYR A 141 -7.64 22.07 -1.79
N PHE A 142 -7.10 21.79 -2.98
CA PHE A 142 -5.73 22.15 -3.30
C PHE A 142 -5.56 22.81 -4.67
N LEU A 143 -4.65 23.78 -4.71
CA LEU A 143 -4.12 24.30 -5.97
C LEU A 143 -3.23 23.25 -6.64
N SER A 144 -3.14 23.27 -7.96
CA SER A 144 -2.33 22.32 -8.74
C SER A 144 -0.84 22.36 -8.39
N THR A 145 -0.34 23.50 -7.94
CA THR A 145 1.05 23.75 -7.51
C THR A 145 1.32 23.36 -6.06
N THR A 146 0.30 22.98 -5.29
CA THR A 146 0.48 22.60 -3.88
C THR A 146 1.39 21.37 -3.80
N ALA A 147 2.45 21.48 -3.01
CA ALA A 147 3.34 20.36 -2.70
C ALA A 147 2.75 19.50 -1.58
N ILE A 148 2.75 18.19 -1.82
CA ILE A 148 2.34 17.14 -0.88
C ILE A 148 3.56 16.28 -0.57
N ASN A 149 3.76 16.01 0.72
CA ASN A 149 4.86 15.20 1.19
C ASN A 149 4.66 13.73 0.77
N LEU A 150 5.76 13.10 0.38
CA LEU A 150 5.88 11.66 0.23
C LEU A 150 6.74 11.11 1.36
N SER A 151 6.57 9.83 1.63
CA SER A 151 7.38 9.10 2.61
C SER A 151 7.50 7.64 2.23
N TYR A 152 8.26 6.88 3.02
CA TYR A 152 8.35 5.43 2.88
C TYR A 152 7.03 4.79 3.29
N GLN A 153 6.48 3.98 2.39
CA GLN A 153 5.20 3.31 2.55
C GLN A 153 5.35 1.86 2.12
N HIS A 154 4.44 1.02 2.60
CA HIS A 154 4.47 -0.42 2.37
C HIS A 154 3.39 -0.82 1.38
N LYS A 155 3.72 -1.62 0.36
CA LYS A 155 2.69 -2.18 -0.55
C LYS A 155 1.76 -3.12 0.21
N ASN A 156 2.30 -3.83 1.20
CA ASN A 156 1.59 -4.76 2.07
C ASN A 156 2.04 -4.65 3.53
N ILE A 157 1.13 -4.88 4.47
CA ILE A 157 1.39 -4.93 5.91
C ILE A 157 0.51 -6.04 6.49
N HIS A 158 0.78 -7.29 6.11
CA HIS A 158 0.08 -8.47 6.61
C HIS A 158 0.95 -9.26 7.59
N SER A 159 2.26 -9.33 7.35
CA SER A 159 3.23 -10.01 8.22
C SER A 159 4.34 -9.06 8.69
N TYR A 160 5.16 -9.55 9.62
CA TYR A 160 6.36 -8.83 10.05
C TYR A 160 7.38 -8.68 8.92
N GLU A 161 7.47 -9.70 8.05
CA GLU A 161 8.42 -9.77 6.95
C GLU A 161 8.16 -8.66 5.97
N ASP A 162 6.88 -8.44 5.64
CA ASP A 162 6.44 -7.40 4.73
C ASP A 162 7.12 -6.06 5.03
N VAL A 163 7.21 -5.65 6.31
CA VAL A 163 7.79 -4.37 6.72
C VAL A 163 9.26 -4.20 6.36
N TYR A 164 9.99 -5.30 6.31
CA TYR A 164 11.44 -5.30 6.08
C TYR A 164 11.80 -5.71 4.67
N LEU A 165 10.87 -6.25 3.88
CA LEU A 165 11.14 -6.61 2.49
C LEU A 165 11.42 -5.35 1.66
N ILE A 166 12.60 -5.31 1.02
CA ILE A 166 13.04 -4.19 0.18
C ILE A 166 12.03 -3.89 -0.92
N GLU A 167 11.47 -4.93 -1.52
CA GLU A 167 10.49 -4.85 -2.61
C GLU A 167 9.14 -4.29 -2.18
N ASN A 168 8.88 -4.31 -0.87
CA ASN A 168 7.62 -3.85 -0.29
C ASN A 168 7.64 -2.35 0.02
N ILE A 169 8.82 -1.73 0.08
CA ILE A 169 8.96 -0.30 0.38
C ILE A 169 8.89 0.52 -0.91
N ASN A 170 8.02 1.52 -0.92
CA ASN A 170 7.94 2.52 -1.98
C ASN A 170 7.85 3.94 -1.40
N LEU A 171 8.02 4.95 -2.26
CA LEU A 171 7.72 6.33 -1.92
C LEU A 171 6.30 6.64 -2.36
N ASN A 172 5.43 6.96 -1.41
CA ASN A 172 4.03 7.29 -1.66
C ASN A 172 3.52 8.35 -0.67
N LEU A 173 2.26 8.76 -0.81
CA LEU A 173 1.60 9.69 0.11
C LEU A 173 1.74 9.19 1.55
N TYR A 174 2.20 10.07 2.45
CA TYR A 174 2.57 9.76 3.85
C TYR A 174 1.48 9.14 4.72
N ILE A 175 0.24 9.34 4.32
CA ILE A 175 -0.97 8.80 4.96
C ILE A 175 -1.38 7.42 4.45
N HIS A 176 -0.68 6.87 3.46
CA HIS A 176 -1.03 5.61 2.80
C HIS A 176 -1.12 4.45 3.81
N ASP A 177 -0.07 4.23 4.60
CA ASP A 177 0.03 3.11 5.54
C ASP A 177 -1.03 3.22 6.64
N ILE A 178 -1.31 4.43 7.13
CA ILE A 178 -2.40 4.67 8.09
C ILE A 178 -3.74 4.20 7.51
N PHE A 179 -4.04 4.59 6.26
CA PHE A 179 -5.27 4.15 5.60
C PHE A 179 -5.28 2.65 5.31
N TYR A 180 -4.14 2.11 4.88
CA TYR A 180 -3.96 0.70 4.54
C TYR A 180 -4.17 -0.20 5.77
N LEU A 181 -3.59 0.16 6.91
CA LEU A 181 -3.80 -0.50 8.21
C LEU A 181 -5.28 -0.53 8.59
N TYR A 182 -6.01 0.57 8.35
CA TYR A 182 -7.43 0.64 8.63
C TYR A 182 -8.27 -0.23 7.67
N LEU A 183 -7.96 -0.21 6.36
CA LEU A 183 -8.65 -1.03 5.36
C LEU A 183 -8.49 -2.53 5.64
N ASN A 184 -7.32 -2.94 6.10
CA ASN A 184 -6.99 -4.33 6.39
C ASN A 184 -7.46 -4.82 7.76
N ASN A 185 -8.12 -3.96 8.55
CA ASN A 185 -8.56 -4.25 9.92
C ASN A 185 -7.41 -4.41 10.93
N THR A 186 -6.19 -4.00 10.59
CA THR A 186 -5.06 -3.96 11.55
C THR A 186 -5.32 -2.92 12.63
N ILE A 187 -5.93 -1.79 12.26
CA ILE A 187 -6.46 -0.80 13.20
C ILE A 187 -7.97 -0.63 13.04
N THR A 188 -8.64 -0.36 14.16
CA THR A 188 -10.06 0.02 14.22
C THR A 188 -10.24 1.50 13.86
N ILE A 189 -11.48 1.92 13.60
CA ILE A 189 -11.79 3.34 13.35
C ILE A 189 -11.47 4.22 14.57
N ASN A 190 -11.63 3.69 15.78
CA ASN A 190 -11.32 4.40 17.03
C ASN A 190 -9.81 4.57 17.22
N GLN A 191 -9.02 3.54 16.89
CA GLN A 191 -7.56 3.65 16.88
C GLN A 191 -7.07 4.62 15.81
N LEU A 192 -7.73 4.67 14.66
CA LEU A 192 -7.45 5.70 13.65
C LEU A 192 -7.72 7.11 14.19
N GLU A 193 -8.83 7.32 14.89
CA GLU A 193 -9.13 8.59 15.56
C GLU A 193 -8.07 8.95 16.62
N GLN A 194 -7.60 7.97 17.40
CA GLN A 194 -6.49 8.17 18.34
C GLN A 194 -5.21 8.59 17.62
N ILE A 195 -4.82 7.93 16.53
CA ILE A 195 -3.64 8.29 15.74
C ILE A 195 -3.74 9.72 15.19
N ILE A 196 -4.92 10.11 14.68
CA ILE A 196 -5.17 11.48 14.21
C ILE A 196 -4.86 12.50 15.31
N ASN A 197 -5.30 12.23 16.54
CA ASN A 197 -5.10 13.12 17.68
C ASN A 197 -3.66 13.06 18.23
N GLU A 198 -3.08 11.87 18.38
CA GLU A 198 -1.72 11.66 18.92
C GLU A 198 -0.65 12.32 18.06
N TYR A 199 -0.77 12.19 16.73
CA TYR A 199 0.18 12.77 15.78
C TYR A 199 -0.21 14.19 15.33
N ASN A 200 -1.26 14.78 15.93
CA ASN A 200 -1.77 16.11 15.59
C ASN A 200 -1.93 16.34 14.08
N LEU A 201 -2.55 15.38 13.39
CA LEU A 201 -2.75 15.49 11.94
C LEU A 201 -3.60 16.72 11.60
N THR A 202 -3.07 17.56 10.72
CA THR A 202 -3.68 18.82 10.33
C THR A 202 -4.89 18.62 9.42
N SER A 203 -5.70 19.66 9.25
CA SER A 203 -6.81 19.65 8.29
C SER A 203 -6.36 19.30 6.87
N LYS A 204 -5.17 19.76 6.46
CA LYS A 204 -4.55 19.42 5.18
C LYS A 204 -4.31 17.90 5.09
N ASP A 205 -3.78 17.28 6.15
CA ASP A 205 -3.48 15.85 6.16
C ASP A 205 -4.75 15.01 6.04
N LEU A 206 -5.80 15.42 6.74
CA LEU A 206 -7.10 14.75 6.71
C LEU A 206 -7.82 14.94 5.37
N GLN A 207 -7.66 16.08 4.70
CA GLN A 207 -8.16 16.32 3.35
C GLN A 207 -7.45 15.41 2.33
N ILE A 208 -6.14 15.23 2.44
CA ILE A 208 -5.39 14.30 1.57
C ILE A 208 -5.84 12.87 1.86
N LEU A 209 -6.08 12.50 3.13
CA LEU A 209 -6.58 11.18 3.52
C LEU A 209 -7.93 10.88 2.90
N LEU A 210 -8.83 11.85 2.92
CA LEU A 210 -10.13 11.73 2.26
C LEU A 210 -9.98 11.53 0.74
N CYS A 211 -9.17 12.37 0.08
CA CYS A 211 -8.93 12.26 -1.36
C CYS A 211 -8.31 10.91 -1.73
N TYR A 212 -7.30 10.47 -0.98
CA TYR A 212 -6.63 9.20 -1.20
C TYR A 212 -7.58 8.02 -0.95
N ALA A 213 -8.35 8.06 0.14
CA ALA A 213 -9.32 7.01 0.45
C ALA A 213 -10.45 6.91 -0.57
N LEU A 214 -10.79 7.99 -1.27
CA LEU A 214 -11.77 7.93 -2.35
C LEU A 214 -11.20 7.32 -3.63
N PHE A 215 -9.89 7.39 -3.85
CA PHE A 215 -9.26 6.71 -4.98
C PHE A 215 -9.14 5.20 -4.67
N PRO A 216 -9.94 4.33 -5.30
CA PRO A 216 -10.14 2.96 -4.84
C PRO A 216 -9.03 2.02 -5.34
N GLN A 217 -7.76 2.40 -5.16
CA GLN A 217 -6.58 1.68 -5.65
C GLN A 217 -6.64 0.19 -5.26
N MET A 218 -7.02 -0.12 -4.01
CA MET A 218 -7.13 -1.51 -3.52
C MET A 218 -8.16 -2.36 -4.27
N CYS A 219 -9.24 -1.73 -4.74
CA CYS A 219 -10.25 -2.40 -5.55
C CYS A 219 -9.82 -2.59 -7.01
N LEU A 220 -8.88 -1.77 -7.45
CA LEU A 220 -8.33 -1.76 -8.80
C LEU A 220 -7.16 -2.75 -8.97
N VAL A 221 -6.48 -3.13 -7.87
CA VAL A 221 -5.44 -4.18 -7.91
C VAL A 221 -6.04 -5.52 -8.34
N HIS A 222 -5.43 -6.20 -9.30
CA HIS A 222 -5.91 -7.47 -9.88
C HIS A 222 -7.31 -7.38 -10.52
N PHE A 223 -7.77 -6.19 -10.89
CA PHE A 223 -9.10 -6.01 -11.46
C PHE A 223 -9.31 -6.81 -12.76
N GLN A 224 -8.25 -7.14 -13.50
CA GLN A 224 -8.38 -7.99 -14.68
C GLN A 224 -8.49 -9.49 -14.33
N GLU A 225 -7.73 -9.94 -13.33
CA GLU A 225 -7.60 -11.35 -12.94
C GLU A 225 -8.78 -11.85 -12.09
N ASP A 226 -9.38 -10.96 -11.30
CA ASP A 226 -10.41 -11.34 -10.35
C ASP A 226 -11.76 -11.73 -10.99
N SER A 227 -12.41 -12.74 -10.42
CA SER A 227 -13.81 -13.03 -10.72
C SER A 227 -14.73 -11.88 -10.30
N LEU A 228 -15.90 -11.78 -10.95
CA LEU A 228 -16.92 -10.79 -10.61
C LEU A 228 -17.32 -10.85 -9.12
N THR A 229 -17.42 -12.06 -8.55
CA THR A 229 -17.76 -12.27 -7.14
C THR A 229 -16.70 -11.70 -6.19
N LYS A 230 -15.41 -11.87 -6.51
CA LYS A 230 -14.30 -11.29 -5.73
C LYS A 230 -14.33 -9.75 -5.80
N LYS A 231 -14.50 -9.19 -7.00
CA LYS A 231 -14.63 -7.74 -7.23
C LYS A 231 -15.76 -7.13 -6.39
N ARG A 232 -16.95 -7.74 -6.44
CA ARG A 232 -18.14 -7.29 -5.69
C ARG A 232 -17.89 -7.29 -4.19
N ARG A 233 -17.36 -8.40 -3.64
CA ARG A 233 -17.09 -8.50 -2.20
C ARG A 233 -16.08 -7.45 -1.73
N ARG A 234 -15.01 -7.26 -2.51
CA ARG A 234 -13.98 -6.25 -2.21
C ARG A 234 -14.55 -4.84 -2.21
N LEU A 235 -15.34 -4.49 -3.22
CA LEU A 235 -16.00 -3.18 -3.33
C LEU A 235 -16.96 -2.90 -2.16
N ILE A 236 -17.78 -3.89 -1.77
CA ILE A 236 -18.71 -3.73 -0.64
C ILE A 236 -17.95 -3.50 0.67
N LYS A 237 -16.88 -4.28 0.92
CA LYS A 237 -16.02 -4.10 2.10
C LYS A 237 -15.38 -2.70 2.11
N TYR A 238 -14.87 -2.27 0.96
CA TYR A 238 -14.25 -0.97 0.76
C TYR A 238 -15.23 0.18 1.06
N ASN A 239 -16.41 0.15 0.44
CA ASN A 239 -17.41 1.20 0.61
C ASN A 239 -17.89 1.31 2.07
N LYS A 240 -18.02 0.18 2.78
CA LYS A 240 -18.36 0.19 4.21
C LYS A 240 -17.26 0.87 5.03
N LYS A 241 -15.99 0.55 4.78
CA LYS A 241 -14.84 1.18 5.46
C LYS A 241 -14.75 2.68 5.16
N LEU A 242 -14.93 3.05 3.89
CA LEU A 242 -14.95 4.42 3.42
C LEU A 242 -16.05 5.24 4.11
N TYR A 243 -17.26 4.69 4.25
CA TYR A 243 -18.37 5.37 4.92
C TYR A 243 -18.01 5.77 6.36
N TYR A 244 -17.48 4.84 7.16
CA TYR A 244 -17.08 5.14 8.53
C TYR A 244 -15.91 6.12 8.61
N LEU A 245 -14.95 6.02 7.67
CA LEU A 245 -13.86 7.00 7.58
C LEU A 245 -14.41 8.40 7.30
N ILE A 246 -15.34 8.54 6.37
CA ILE A 246 -15.93 9.84 6.05
C ILE A 246 -16.67 10.43 7.24
N LEU A 247 -17.44 9.63 7.98
CA LEU A 247 -18.10 10.09 9.21
C LEU A 247 -17.10 10.57 10.26
N LEU A 248 -15.97 9.87 10.41
CA LEU A 248 -14.90 10.29 11.30
C LEU A 248 -14.31 11.63 10.86
N LEU A 249 -13.95 11.76 9.58
CA LEU A 249 -13.30 12.96 9.04
C LEU A 249 -14.21 14.18 9.07
N GLN A 250 -15.53 14.01 8.99
CA GLN A 250 -16.51 15.11 9.14
C GLN A 250 -16.43 15.83 10.49
N LYS A 251 -15.86 15.20 11.53
CA LYS A 251 -15.61 15.86 12.82
C LYS A 251 -14.50 16.91 12.74
N TYR A 252 -13.58 16.76 11.79
CA TYR A 252 -12.32 17.51 11.74
C TYR A 252 -12.18 18.42 10.52
N ILE A 253 -12.82 18.07 9.40
CA ILE A 253 -12.74 18.83 8.15
C ILE A 253 -14.14 19.05 7.55
N GLN A 254 -14.30 20.19 6.89
CA GLN A 254 -15.50 20.43 6.08
C GLN A 254 -15.41 19.60 4.81
N ILE A 255 -16.35 18.65 4.66
CA ILE A 255 -16.47 17.84 3.44
C ILE A 255 -17.59 18.44 2.58
N PRO A 256 -17.32 18.82 1.31
CA PRO A 256 -18.38 19.32 0.44
C PRO A 256 -19.45 18.25 0.24
N PRO A 257 -20.71 18.64 -0.05
CA PRO A 257 -21.80 17.69 -0.19
C PRO A 257 -21.55 16.73 -1.35
N LEU A 258 -21.10 15.53 -1.00
CA LEU A 258 -20.98 14.40 -1.91
C LEU A 258 -22.41 13.91 -2.18
N LYS A 259 -22.98 14.27 -3.34
CA LYS A 259 -24.41 14.04 -3.72
C LYS A 259 -24.93 12.60 -3.50
N TRP A 260 -24.04 11.64 -3.30
CA TRP A 260 -24.25 10.20 -3.19
C TRP A 260 -24.05 9.65 -1.76
N ILE A 261 -23.46 10.41 -0.83
CA ILE A 261 -23.46 10.10 0.62
C ILE A 261 -24.75 10.64 1.24
N LYS A 262 -25.90 10.16 0.76
CA LYS A 262 -27.16 10.35 1.49
C LYS A 262 -27.20 9.32 2.62
N LYS A 263 -27.31 9.82 3.86
CA LYS A 263 -27.42 9.06 5.11
C LYS A 263 -28.21 7.75 4.93
N GLY A 264 -27.58 6.63 5.27
CA GLY A 264 -28.30 5.42 5.71
C GLY A 264 -28.94 4.55 4.63
N GLN A 265 -28.58 4.64 3.35
CA GLN A 265 -29.00 3.64 2.37
C GLN A 265 -27.78 2.88 1.83
N ASN A 266 -27.74 1.58 2.13
CA ASN A 266 -26.97 0.56 1.42
C ASN A 266 -27.39 0.50 -0.07
N LYS A 267 -27.18 1.58 -0.83
CA LYS A 267 -27.40 1.63 -2.28
C LYS A 267 -26.14 1.31 -3.09
N PHE A 268 -25.29 0.46 -2.52
CA PHE A 268 -24.34 -0.36 -3.28
C PHE A 268 -24.85 -1.79 -3.52
N CYS A 269 -26.13 -2.04 -3.26
CA CYS A 269 -26.84 -3.19 -3.81
C CYS A 269 -27.78 -2.67 -4.90
N PRO A 270 -27.65 -3.08 -6.18
CA PRO A 270 -28.84 -3.09 -7.02
C PRO A 270 -29.84 -4.00 -6.31
N HIS A 271 -31.10 -3.56 -6.27
CA HIS A 271 -32.20 -4.30 -5.70
C HIS A 271 -32.24 -5.72 -6.29
N GLY A 272 -31.67 -6.69 -5.57
CA GLY A 272 -32.02 -8.09 -5.67
C GLY A 272 -33.20 -8.34 -4.76
N ASN A 273 -34.34 -7.70 -5.04
CA ASN A 273 -35.63 -8.15 -4.55
C ASN A 273 -36.44 -8.51 -5.79
N ASN A 274 -36.75 -9.81 -5.89
CA ASN A 274 -37.58 -10.48 -6.89
C ASN A 274 -36.87 -10.74 -8.23
N LEU A 275 -36.11 -11.85 -8.26
CA LEU A 275 -36.31 -13.02 -9.14
C LEU A 275 -35.26 -14.08 -8.82
#